data_AF-A0A510HES7-F1
#
_entry.id   AF-A0A510HES7-F1
#
_cell.length_a   1.000
_cell.length_b   1.000
_cell.length_c   1.000
_cell.angle_alpha   90.00
_cell.angle_beta   90.00
_cell.angle_gamma   90.00
#
_symmetry.space_group_name_H-M   'P 1'
#
loop_
_entity.id
_entity.type
_entity.pdbx_description
1 polymer ?
#
loop_
_entity_poly.entity_id
_entity_poly.type
_entity_poly.pdbx_seq_one_letter_code
_entity_poly.pdbx_strand_id
1 'polypeptide(L)'
;MISIRESRMWTQIRLAREAGVSPTTVSGIESGRIERPHFGTLRKLARALGVRPEDLLAPRDGTERAPLSLEWALSSGEEEFERGLEHAPLEGLRALSRALAQEMERLRKLYETLPEESEQRRVLKARIRRVAADSGSVEASILAHPENRRTP
;
A
#
# COMPACT_ATOMS: atom_id res chain seq x y z
N MET A 1 -4.73 -1.28 -15.25
CA MET A 1 -4.82 -1.78 -16.66
C MET A 1 -4.82 -3.31 -16.80
N ILE A 2 -3.79 -4.04 -16.32
CA ILE A 2 -3.70 -5.52 -16.48
C ILE A 2 -4.97 -6.23 -16.03
N SER A 3 -5.41 -5.96 -14.80
CA SER A 3 -6.55 -6.65 -14.20
C SER A 3 -7.84 -6.45 -15.01
N ILE A 4 -8.03 -5.26 -15.60
CA ILE A 4 -9.17 -4.94 -16.48
C ILE A 4 -9.10 -5.77 -17.76
N ARG A 5 -7.91 -5.83 -18.39
CA ARG A 5 -7.69 -6.64 -19.61
C ARG A 5 -7.92 -8.13 -19.34
N GLU A 6 -7.40 -8.64 -18.24
CA GLU A 6 -7.47 -10.06 -17.86
C GLU A 6 -8.88 -10.49 -17.47
N SER A 7 -9.65 -9.63 -16.79
CA SER A 7 -11.07 -9.89 -16.51
C SER A 7 -11.92 -10.10 -17.77
N ARG A 8 -11.45 -9.59 -18.92
CA ARG A 8 -12.08 -9.75 -20.24
C ARG A 8 -11.48 -10.89 -21.06
N MET A 9 -10.52 -11.63 -20.52
CA MET A 9 -9.72 -12.63 -21.24
C MET A 9 -9.05 -12.08 -22.50
N TRP A 10 -8.58 -10.83 -22.46
CA TRP A 10 -7.89 -10.20 -23.58
C TRP A 10 -6.38 -10.40 -23.48
N THR A 11 -5.72 -10.69 -24.59
CA THR A 11 -4.25 -10.65 -24.69
C THR A 11 -3.77 -9.21 -24.86
N GLN A 12 -2.49 -8.94 -24.58
CA GLN A 12 -1.87 -7.63 -24.86
C GLN A 12 -2.02 -7.23 -26.33
N ILE A 13 -1.84 -8.19 -27.24
CA ILE A 13 -2.01 -8.01 -28.69
C ILE A 13 -3.45 -7.59 -29.02
N ARG A 14 -4.44 -8.23 -28.39
CA ARG A 14 -5.86 -7.88 -28.61
C ARG A 14 -6.16 -6.47 -28.12
N LEU A 15 -5.70 -6.09 -26.93
CA LEU A 15 -5.86 -4.73 -26.41
C LEU A 15 -5.19 -3.70 -27.32
N ALA A 16 -3.97 -3.98 -27.78
CA ALA A 16 -3.24 -3.10 -28.68
C ALA A 16 -4.00 -2.86 -29.99
N ARG A 17 -4.56 -3.94 -30.57
CA ARG A 17 -5.39 -3.87 -31.77
C ARG A 17 -6.64 -3.03 -31.55
N GLU A 18 -7.36 -3.26 -30.46
CA GLU A 18 -8.60 -2.53 -30.15
C GLU A 18 -8.34 -1.03 -29.89
N ALA A 19 -7.20 -0.71 -29.27
CA ALA A 19 -6.82 0.67 -28.98
C ALA A 19 -6.11 1.39 -30.15
N GLY A 20 -5.73 0.69 -31.22
CA GLY A 20 -4.95 1.26 -32.31
C GLY A 20 -3.57 1.77 -31.84
N VAL A 21 -2.88 0.95 -31.05
CA VAL A 21 -1.50 1.19 -30.56
C VAL A 21 -0.62 -0.04 -30.81
N SER A 22 0.70 0.09 -30.67
CA SER A 22 1.61 -1.05 -30.81
C SER A 22 1.49 -2.03 -29.62
N PRO A 23 1.56 -3.36 -29.85
CA PRO A 23 1.69 -4.34 -28.77
C PRO A 23 2.89 -4.07 -27.87
N THR A 24 3.99 -3.53 -28.40
CA THR A 24 5.17 -3.16 -27.60
C THR A 24 4.88 -1.99 -26.65
N THR A 25 3.99 -1.07 -27.03
CA THR A 25 3.53 0.01 -26.17
C THR A 25 2.69 -0.54 -25.02
N VAL A 26 1.75 -1.45 -25.31
CA VAL A 26 0.96 -2.10 -24.26
C VAL A 26 1.86 -2.88 -23.31
N SER A 27 2.74 -3.72 -23.82
CA SER A 27 3.69 -4.50 -23.02
C SER A 27 4.62 -3.60 -22.20
N GLY A 28 5.12 -2.49 -22.78
CA GLY A 28 5.97 -1.53 -22.07
C GLY A 28 5.26 -0.83 -20.92
N ILE A 29 4.01 -0.42 -21.11
CA ILE A 29 3.17 0.13 -20.04
C ILE A 29 2.85 -0.96 -19.00
N GLU A 30 2.53 -2.17 -19.45
CA GLU A 30 2.20 -3.29 -18.55
C GLU A 30 3.39 -3.90 -17.82
N SER A 31 4.62 -3.58 -18.18
CA SER A 31 5.82 -4.04 -17.48
C SER A 31 6.45 -2.94 -16.63
N GLY A 32 5.92 -1.70 -16.69
CA GLY A 32 6.54 -0.53 -16.07
C GLY A 32 7.71 0.04 -16.86
N ARG A 33 8.17 -0.61 -17.95
CA ARG A 33 9.21 -0.05 -18.83
C ARG A 33 8.84 1.33 -19.38
N ILE A 34 7.55 1.59 -19.59
CA ILE A 34 7.02 2.91 -19.93
C ILE A 34 6.25 3.42 -18.70
N GLU A 35 6.95 4.12 -17.82
CA GLU A 35 6.38 4.69 -16.60
C GLU A 35 5.43 5.86 -16.90
N ARG A 36 5.74 6.64 -17.94
CA ARG A 36 5.00 7.86 -18.32
C ARG A 36 4.51 7.79 -19.77
N PRO A 37 3.46 7.01 -20.06
CA PRO A 37 2.88 6.97 -21.40
C PRO A 37 2.25 8.31 -21.77
N HIS A 38 2.35 8.72 -23.04
CA HIS A 38 1.68 9.91 -23.53
C HIS A 38 0.17 9.83 -23.29
N PHE A 39 -0.43 10.98 -22.96
CA PHE A 39 -1.86 11.10 -22.67
C PHE A 39 -2.75 10.59 -23.81
N GLY A 40 -2.37 10.80 -25.07
CA GLY A 40 -3.08 10.27 -26.23
C GLY A 40 -3.12 8.73 -26.27
N THR A 41 -2.04 8.07 -25.83
CA THR A 41 -1.95 6.62 -25.73
C THR A 41 -2.84 6.09 -24.61
N LEU A 42 -2.80 6.73 -23.43
CA LEU A 42 -3.67 6.38 -22.31
C LEU A 42 -5.16 6.50 -22.68
N ARG A 43 -5.54 7.59 -23.36
CA ARG A 43 -6.93 7.80 -23.81
C ARG A 43 -7.40 6.71 -24.77
N LYS A 44 -6.55 6.31 -25.73
CA LYS A 44 -6.86 5.21 -26.67
C LYS A 44 -7.10 3.89 -25.94
N LEU A 45 -6.21 3.55 -25.01
CA LEU A 45 -6.31 2.33 -24.21
C LEU A 45 -7.56 2.34 -23.32
N ALA A 46 -7.84 3.47 -22.67
CA ALA A 46 -9.00 3.63 -21.80
C ALA A 46 -10.31 3.48 -22.58
N ARG A 47 -10.38 4.10 -23.76
CA ARG A 47 -11.52 3.97 -24.69
C ARG A 47 -11.75 2.52 -25.12
N ALA A 48 -10.69 1.80 -25.50
CA ALA A 48 -10.79 0.39 -25.89
C ALA A 48 -11.27 -0.50 -24.72
N LEU A 49 -10.86 -0.15 -23.50
CA LEU A 49 -11.28 -0.83 -22.28
C LEU A 49 -12.62 -0.31 -21.74
N GLY A 50 -13.23 0.74 -22.30
CA GLY A 50 -14.47 1.32 -21.78
C GLY A 50 -14.36 1.83 -20.34
N VAL A 51 -13.18 2.33 -19.96
CA VAL A 51 -12.91 2.92 -18.63
C VAL A 51 -12.42 4.36 -18.77
N ARG A 52 -12.30 5.08 -17.66
CA ARG A 52 -11.74 6.43 -17.68
C ARG A 52 -10.21 6.36 -17.76
N PRO A 53 -9.52 7.33 -18.39
CA PRO A 53 -8.06 7.36 -18.44
C PRO A 53 -7.39 7.31 -17.05
N GLU A 54 -8.02 7.93 -16.05
CA GLU A 54 -7.57 7.93 -14.66
C GLU A 54 -7.54 6.50 -14.06
N ASP A 55 -8.43 5.60 -14.48
CA ASP A 55 -8.48 4.21 -14.01
C ASP A 55 -7.29 3.38 -14.53
N LEU A 56 -6.59 3.88 -15.56
CA LEU A 56 -5.34 3.29 -16.06
C LEU A 56 -4.10 3.84 -15.34
N LEU A 57 -4.23 5.02 -14.73
CA LEU A 57 -3.21 5.71 -13.93
C LEU A 57 -3.24 5.32 -12.47
N ALA A 58 -4.25 4.54 -12.04
CA ALA A 58 -4.23 3.89 -10.74
C ALA A 58 -2.82 3.31 -10.55
N PRO A 59 -2.08 3.73 -9.51
CA PRO A 59 -0.77 3.20 -9.24
C PRO A 59 -0.91 1.70 -9.36
N ARG A 60 -0.08 1.09 -10.21
CA ARG A 60 0.20 -0.31 -9.95
C ARG A 60 0.68 -0.31 -8.52
N ASP A 61 -0.07 -0.98 -7.66
CA ASP A 61 0.44 -1.43 -6.38
C ASP A 61 1.87 -1.85 -6.66
N GLY A 62 2.81 -1.07 -6.14
CA GLY A 62 4.21 -1.40 -6.23
C GLY A 62 4.29 -2.77 -5.60
N THR A 63 4.39 -3.80 -6.43
CA THR A 63 4.73 -5.15 -6.00
C THR A 63 6.22 -5.17 -5.67
N GLU A 64 6.65 -4.23 -4.83
CA GLU A 64 7.74 -4.38 -3.90
C GLU A 64 7.09 -4.24 -2.53
N ARG A 65 6.70 -5.39 -1.97
CA ARG A 65 6.32 -5.65 -0.57
C ARG A 65 5.59 -4.50 0.13
N ALA A 66 4.28 -4.67 0.30
CA ALA A 66 3.46 -3.88 1.20
C ALA A 66 4.27 -3.49 2.45
N PRO A 67 4.66 -2.20 2.61
CA PRO A 67 5.32 -1.76 3.82
C PRO A 67 4.44 -2.04 5.04
N LEU A 68 3.14 -2.28 4.90
CA LEU A 68 2.19 -2.35 6.02
C LEU A 68 2.20 -3.67 6.81
N SER A 69 3.38 -4.26 7.00
CA SER A 69 3.63 -5.36 7.93
C SER A 69 4.19 -4.85 9.25
N LEU A 70 4.06 -5.67 10.31
CA LEU A 70 4.68 -5.36 11.61
C LEU A 70 6.21 -5.25 11.51
N GLU A 71 6.85 -6.09 10.69
CA GLU A 71 8.30 -6.11 10.52
C GLU A 71 8.84 -4.80 9.94
N TRP A 72 8.18 -4.29 8.89
CA TRP A 72 8.48 -2.97 8.34
C TRP A 72 8.29 -1.87 9.40
N ALA A 73 7.14 -1.81 10.07
CA ALA A 73 6.88 -0.74 11.05
C ALA A 73 7.96 -0.67 12.14
N LEU A 74 8.45 -1.83 12.57
CA LEU A 74 9.50 -1.94 13.59
C LEU A 74 10.92 -1.67 13.06
N SER A 75 11.16 -1.79 11.75
CA SER A 75 12.48 -1.60 11.14
C SER A 75 12.66 -0.23 10.47
N SER A 76 11.57 0.38 10.00
CA SER A 76 11.59 1.69 9.35
C SER A 76 11.91 2.83 10.31
N GLY A 77 12.52 3.88 9.77
CA GLY A 77 12.64 5.17 10.45
C GLY A 77 11.34 5.96 10.38
N GLU A 78 11.22 7.00 11.21
CA GLU A 78 10.03 7.86 11.29
C GLU A 78 9.60 8.42 9.92
N GLU A 79 10.53 9.00 9.16
CA GLU A 79 10.20 9.56 7.85
C GLU A 79 9.74 8.52 6.83
N GLU A 80 10.33 7.32 6.85
CA GLU A 80 9.95 6.23 5.95
C GLU A 80 8.58 5.68 6.32
N PHE A 81 8.33 5.55 7.62
CA PHE A 81 7.06 5.12 8.17
C PHE A 81 5.93 6.05 7.70
N GLU A 82 6.06 7.35 7.94
CA GLU A 82 5.05 8.35 7.55
C GLU A 82 4.80 8.37 6.04
N ARG A 83 5.86 8.36 5.21
CA ARG A 83 5.71 8.26 3.74
C ARG A 83 4.99 6.99 3.31
N GLY A 84 5.24 5.88 3.99
CA GLY A 84 4.58 4.60 3.73
C GLY A 84 3.09 4.62 4.05
N LEU A 85 2.66 5.37 5.07
CA LEU A 85 1.25 5.52 5.42
C LEU A 85 0.47 6.42 4.46
N GLU A 86 1.12 7.45 3.91
CA GLU A 86 0.47 8.50 3.10
C GLU A 86 -0.21 7.97 1.82
N HIS A 87 0.34 6.92 1.24
CA HIS A 87 -0.14 6.28 0.00
C HIS A 87 -0.68 4.87 0.23
N ALA A 88 -0.83 4.46 1.49
CA ALA A 88 -1.25 3.13 1.86
C ALA A 88 -2.73 2.86 1.55
N PRO A 89 -3.08 1.68 0.98
CA PRO A 89 -4.48 1.29 0.88
C PRO A 89 -5.11 1.12 2.26
N LEU A 90 -6.37 1.51 2.42
CA LEU A 90 -7.11 1.44 3.70
C LEU A 90 -7.09 0.04 4.32
N GLU A 91 -7.23 -1.00 3.50
CA GLU A 91 -7.15 -2.40 3.97
C GLU A 91 -5.79 -2.72 4.61
N GLY A 92 -4.71 -2.25 3.98
CA GLY A 92 -3.36 -2.40 4.50
C GLY A 92 -3.15 -1.66 5.82
N LEU A 93 -3.65 -0.42 5.93
CA LEU A 93 -3.60 0.34 7.18
C LEU A 93 -4.37 -0.38 8.30
N ARG A 94 -5.57 -0.91 8.01
CA ARG A 94 -6.36 -1.69 8.98
C ARG A 94 -5.67 -3.00 9.38
N ALA A 95 -4.97 -3.65 8.45
CA ALA A 95 -4.16 -4.83 8.76
C ALA A 95 -2.99 -4.49 9.69
N LEU A 96 -2.26 -3.41 9.39
CA LEU A 96 -1.15 -2.94 10.22
C LEU A 96 -1.60 -2.51 11.63
N SER A 97 -2.71 -1.76 11.73
CA SER A 97 -3.30 -1.37 13.02
C SER A 97 -3.57 -2.58 13.90
N ARG A 98 -4.19 -3.64 13.35
CA ARG A 98 -4.43 -4.90 14.09
C ARG A 98 -3.12 -5.57 14.52
N ALA A 99 -2.10 -5.58 13.66
CA ALA A 99 -0.81 -6.18 13.98
C ALA A 99 -0.08 -5.42 15.10
N LEU A 100 -0.07 -4.09 15.06
CA LEU A 100 0.51 -3.24 16.10
C LEU A 100 -0.22 -3.41 17.44
N ALA A 101 -1.56 -3.51 17.42
CA ALA A 101 -2.35 -3.77 18.62
C ALA A 101 -2.02 -5.13 19.26
N GLN A 102 -1.84 -6.18 18.45
CA GLN A 102 -1.43 -7.50 18.93
C GLN A 102 -0.01 -7.49 19.51
N GLU A 103 0.93 -6.79 18.85
CA GLU A 103 2.29 -6.64 19.35
C GLU A 103 2.31 -5.85 20.66
N MET A 104 1.53 -4.77 20.77
CA MET A 104 1.38 -4.00 22.00
C MET A 104 0.95 -4.88 23.17
N GLU A 105 -0.07 -5.71 22.98
CA GLU A 105 -0.56 -6.64 23.99
C GLU A 105 0.51 -7.66 24.39
N ARG A 106 1.24 -8.21 23.42
CA ARG A 106 2.35 -9.14 23.67
C ARG A 106 3.46 -8.49 24.50
N LEU A 107 3.86 -7.26 24.15
CA LEU A 107 4.91 -6.54 24.86
C LEU A 107 4.48 -6.15 26.28
N ARG A 108 3.22 -5.78 26.50
CA ARG A 108 2.67 -5.49 27.84
C ARG A 108 2.71 -6.71 28.74
N LYS A 109 2.25 -7.87 28.26
CA LYS A 109 2.34 -9.14 29.01
C LYS A 109 3.77 -9.48 29.38
N LEU A 110 4.72 -9.35 28.45
CA LEU A 110 6.13 -9.57 28.74
C LEU A 110 6.66 -8.57 29.78
N TYR A 111 6.26 -7.31 29.71
CA TYR A 111 6.70 -6.26 30.64
C TYR A 111 6.26 -6.54 32.07
N GLU A 112 5.03 -7.01 32.26
CA GLU A 112 4.48 -7.38 33.57
C GLU A 112 5.22 -8.57 34.20
N THR A 113 5.73 -9.49 33.38
CA THR A 113 6.45 -10.68 33.88
C THR A 113 7.91 -10.45 34.25
N LEU A 114 8.50 -9.29 33.90
CA LEU A 114 9.92 -9.02 34.11
C LEU A 114 10.19 -8.31 35.45
N PRO A 115 11.32 -8.61 36.13
CA PRO A 115 11.73 -7.89 37.35
C PRO A 115 11.90 -6.38 37.12
N GLU A 116 11.53 -5.56 38.12
CA GLU A 116 11.49 -4.09 37.99
C GLU A 116 12.83 -3.47 37.62
N GLU A 117 13.93 -4.00 38.16
CA GLU A 117 15.28 -3.45 37.98
C GLU A 117 16.04 -4.05 36.78
N SER A 118 15.38 -4.86 35.94
CA SER A 118 16.03 -5.52 34.81
C SER A 118 16.27 -4.58 33.61
N GLU A 119 17.44 -4.73 32.97
CA GLU A 119 17.76 -4.05 31.71
C GLU A 119 16.74 -4.40 30.62
N GLN A 120 16.32 -5.66 30.57
CA GLN A 120 15.29 -6.15 29.65
C GLN A 120 13.98 -5.36 29.79
N ARG A 121 13.56 -5.02 31.01
CA ARG A 121 12.34 -4.23 31.25
C ARG A 121 12.48 -2.79 30.75
N ARG A 122 13.68 -2.20 30.83
CA ARG A 122 13.96 -0.87 30.26
C ARG A 122 13.88 -0.87 28.74
N VAL A 123 14.51 -1.86 28.09
CA VAL A 123 14.45 -2.04 26.63
C VAL A 123 13.01 -2.25 26.17
N LEU A 124 12.26 -3.11 26.86
CA LEU A 124 10.88 -3.41 26.53
C LEU A 124 9.97 -2.18 26.69
N LYS A 125 10.18 -1.35 27.73
CA LYS A 125 9.49 -0.08 27.91
C LYS A 125 9.74 0.89 26.74
N ALA A 126 10.96 0.96 26.22
CA ALA A 126 11.25 1.78 25.04
C ALA A 126 10.51 1.26 23.80
N ARG A 127 10.49 -0.06 23.59
CA ARG A 127 9.77 -0.69 22.48
C ARG A 127 8.26 -0.47 22.56
N ILE A 128 7.65 -0.60 23.74
CA ILE A 128 6.22 -0.31 23.98
C ILE A 128 5.89 1.14 23.57
N ARG A 129 6.72 2.12 23.96
CA ARG A 129 6.49 3.52 23.60
C ARG A 129 6.51 3.71 22.08
N ARG A 130 7.45 3.08 21.38
CA ARG A 130 7.54 3.14 19.92
C ARG A 130 6.29 2.56 19.26
N VAL A 131 5.90 1.33 19.61
CA VAL A 131 4.71 0.69 19.02
C VAL A 131 3.44 1.50 19.29
N ALA A 132 3.35 2.19 20.44
CA ALA A 132 2.22 3.06 20.74
C ALA A 132 2.16 4.29 19.83
N ALA A 133 3.32 4.91 19.54
CA ALA A 133 3.41 6.03 18.61
C ALA A 133 3.03 5.59 17.19
N ASP A 134 3.63 4.50 16.70
CA ASP A 134 3.37 3.94 15.38
C ASP A 134 1.87 3.58 15.21
N SER A 135 1.25 3.01 16.25
CA SER A 135 -0.19 2.70 16.26
C SER A 135 -1.05 3.96 16.12
N GLY A 136 -0.68 5.05 16.82
CA GLY A 136 -1.38 6.32 16.75
C GLY A 136 -1.31 6.96 15.36
N SER A 137 -0.14 6.95 14.72
CA SER A 137 0.03 7.42 13.33
C SER A 137 -0.84 6.63 12.37
N VAL A 138 -0.86 5.28 12.47
CA VAL A 138 -1.68 4.44 11.60
C VAL A 138 -3.17 4.70 11.78
N GLU A 139 -3.65 4.86 13.01
CA GLU A 139 -5.05 5.21 13.29
C GLU A 139 -5.43 6.58 12.72
N ALA A 140 -4.55 7.57 12.84
CA ALA A 140 -4.74 8.89 12.23
C ALA A 140 -4.85 8.79 10.70
N SER A 141 -3.99 8.00 10.05
CA SER A 141 -4.06 7.76 8.61
C SER A 141 -5.36 7.06 8.19
N ILE A 142 -5.84 6.07 8.95
CA ILE A 142 -7.13 5.41 8.71
C ILE A 142 -8.29 6.41 8.78
N LEU A 143 -8.29 7.28 9.79
CA LEU A 143 -9.32 8.32 9.97
C LEU A 143 -9.27 9.36 8.85
N ALA A 144 -8.07 9.73 8.39
CA ALA A 144 -7.87 10.68 7.32
C ALA A 144 -8.15 10.10 5.91
N HIS A 145 -8.18 8.77 5.77
CA HIS A 145 -8.28 8.10 4.48
C HIS A 145 -9.58 8.48 3.73
N PRO A 146 -9.50 8.82 2.43
CA PRO A 146 -10.65 9.34 1.66
C PRO A 146 -11.83 8.35 1.58
N GLU A 147 -11.57 7.05 1.60
CA GLU A 147 -12.63 6.02 1.64
C GLU A 147 -13.43 6.03 2.95
N ASN A 148 -12.79 6.38 4.07
CA ASN A 148 -13.44 6.43 5.38
C ASN A 148 -14.34 7.68 5.50
N ARG A 149 -14.01 8.75 4.77
CA ARG A 149 -14.78 10.01 4.71
C ARG A 149 -16.01 9.95 3.78
N ARG A 150 -16.21 8.85 3.04
CA ARG A 150 -17.29 8.72 2.03
C ARG A 150 -18.51 7.93 2.51
N THR A 151 -18.60 7.57 3.78
CA THR A 151 -19.81 6.94 4.34
C THR A 151 -20.71 8.01 4.97
N PRO A 152 -21.96 8.20 4.47
CA PRO A 152 -22.97 9.04 5.11
C PRO A 152 -23.52 8.42 6.40
#